data_AF-A0A8J6UI75-F1
#
_entry.id   AF-A0A8J6UI75-F1
#
_cell.length_a   1.000
_cell.length_b   1.000
_cell.length_c   1.000
_cell.angle_alpha   90.00
_cell.angle_beta   90.00
_cell.angle_gamma   90.00
#
_symmetry.space_group_name_H-M   'P 1'
#
loop_
_entity.id
_entity.type
_entity.pdbx_description
1 polymer ?
#
loop_
_entity_poly.entity_id
_entity_poly.type
_entity_poly.pdbx_seq_one_letter_code
_entity_poly.pdbx_strand_id
1 'polypeptide(L)'
;MIEYKRWFYKGLVGLIVAIIQFGCSNDESTNEGVSVFWEQTGCADPWGTGANDTEAETTNALKLFLAGEDISVFKVNVEITSTAQDCFACSCLTGKTITVNVAESDVAKMEELGFYLK
;
A
#
# COMPACT_ATOMS: atom_id res chain seq x y z
N MET A 1 8.45 -53.92 34.78
CA MET A 1 8.74 -53.54 33.37
C MET A 1 8.00 -52.27 32.94
N ILE A 2 8.02 -51.17 33.72
CA ILE A 2 7.21 -49.96 33.42
C ILE A 2 8.07 -48.67 33.40
N GLU A 3 9.25 -48.68 34.02
CA GLU A 3 10.01 -47.43 34.28
C GLU A 3 10.91 -46.97 33.10
N TYR A 4 11.26 -47.86 32.17
CA TYR A 4 12.12 -47.52 31.02
C TYR A 4 11.40 -46.72 29.91
N LYS A 5 10.07 -46.77 29.86
CA LYS A 5 9.26 -46.01 28.87
C LYS A 5 9.26 -44.51 29.14
N ARG A 6 9.53 -44.11 30.39
CA ARG A 6 9.48 -42.72 30.84
C ARG A 6 10.78 -41.94 30.55
N TRP A 7 11.90 -42.65 30.40
CA TRP A 7 13.17 -42.09 29.93
C TRP A 7 13.23 -41.95 28.40
N PHE A 8 12.63 -42.89 27.66
CA PHE A 8 12.54 -42.79 26.20
C PHE A 8 11.67 -41.61 25.75
N TYR A 9 10.55 -41.36 26.45
CA TYR A 9 9.61 -40.30 26.09
C TYR A 9 10.18 -38.88 26.30
N LYS A 10 11.10 -38.71 27.26
CA LYS A 10 11.78 -37.42 27.49
C LYS A 10 12.93 -37.14 26.52
N GLY A 11 13.50 -38.18 25.90
CA GLY A 11 14.49 -38.02 24.82
C GLY A 11 13.84 -37.75 23.45
N LEU A 12 12.67 -38.33 23.20
CA LEU A 12 12.01 -38.22 21.89
C LEU A 12 11.26 -36.89 21.68
N VAL A 13 10.77 -36.26 22.76
CA VAL A 13 10.09 -34.94 22.71
C VAL A 13 11.08 -33.78 22.51
N GLY A 14 12.35 -33.96 22.88
CA GLY A 14 13.39 -32.93 22.71
C GLY A 14 13.87 -32.73 21.26
N LEU A 15 13.63 -33.69 20.36
CA LEU A 15 14.13 -33.64 18.98
C LEU A 15 13.16 -32.96 17.99
N ILE A 16 11.88 -32.79 18.35
CA ILE A 16 10.84 -32.29 17.42
C ILE A 16 10.73 -30.76 17.42
N VAL A 17 11.29 -30.06 18.42
CA VAL A 17 11.14 -28.60 18.58
C VAL A 17 12.10 -27.77 17.70
N ALA A 18 13.04 -28.40 16.99
CA ALA A 18 14.11 -27.69 16.28
C ALA A 18 13.89 -27.45 14.76
N ILE A 19 12.73 -27.81 14.16
CA ILE A 19 12.57 -27.84 12.69
C ILE A 19 11.50 -26.85 12.16
N ILE A 20 11.10 -25.82 12.91
CA ILE A 20 10.02 -24.90 12.47
C ILE A 20 10.50 -23.51 12.03
N GLN A 21 11.74 -23.35 11.55
CA GLN A 21 12.26 -22.03 11.13
C GLN A 21 12.73 -21.98 9.66
N PHE A 22 12.07 -22.71 8.77
CA PHE A 22 12.28 -22.65 7.33
C PHE A 22 10.93 -22.88 6.64
N GLY A 23 10.35 -22.02 5.82
CA GLY A 23 10.63 -20.64 5.44
C GLY A 23 9.35 -20.14 4.75
N CYS A 24 8.95 -18.91 5.01
CA CYS A 24 8.00 -18.19 4.17
C CYS A 24 8.73 -16.96 3.66
N SER A 25 9.33 -17.10 2.48
CA SER A 25 9.73 -15.98 1.65
C SER A 25 8.84 -16.06 0.41
N ASN A 26 7.69 -15.40 0.45
CA ASN A 26 7.05 -14.95 -0.77
C ASN A 26 7.86 -13.73 -1.24
N ASP A 27 8.99 -13.98 -1.90
CA ASP A 27 9.68 -12.96 -2.67
C ASP A 27 8.96 -12.85 -4.02
N GLU A 28 7.85 -12.12 -4.02
CA GLU A 28 7.22 -11.65 -5.24
C GLU A 28 8.00 -10.41 -5.68
N SER A 29 9.12 -10.67 -6.34
CA SER A 29 10.00 -9.65 -6.92
C SER A 29 9.30 -8.89 -8.06
N THR A 30 8.44 -7.94 -7.73
CA THR A 30 7.83 -7.01 -8.69
C THR A 30 8.21 -5.57 -8.38
N ASN A 31 9.51 -5.22 -8.42
CA ASN A 31 10.00 -3.83 -8.20
C ASN A 31 9.10 -3.06 -7.22
N GLU A 32 8.93 -3.61 -6.01
CA GLU A 32 7.88 -3.19 -5.09
C GLU A 32 8.26 -1.84 -4.50
N GLY A 33 7.93 -0.78 -5.24
CA GLY A 33 7.92 0.55 -4.68
C GLY A 33 7.01 0.60 -3.46
N VAL A 34 7.22 1.61 -2.62
CA VAL A 34 6.36 1.83 -1.47
C VAL A 34 5.01 2.36 -1.97
N SER A 35 3.93 1.75 -1.47
CA SER A 35 2.57 2.18 -1.78
C SER A 35 2.15 3.30 -0.85
N VAL A 36 1.77 4.42 -1.44
CA VAL A 36 1.14 5.56 -0.75
C VAL A 36 -0.23 5.81 -1.36
N PHE A 37 -1.11 6.49 -0.63
CA PHE A 37 -2.47 6.77 -1.05
C PHE A 37 -2.89 8.22 -0.84
N TRP A 38 -3.88 8.62 -1.63
CA TRP A 38 -4.59 9.88 -1.55
C TRP A 38 -6.10 9.64 -1.61
N GLU A 39 -6.85 10.28 -0.72
CA GLU A 39 -8.31 10.28 -0.79
C GLU A 39 -8.78 11.37 -1.75
N GLN A 40 -9.35 10.96 -2.88
CA GLN A 40 -9.69 11.90 -3.94
C GLN A 40 -10.76 12.89 -3.47
N THR A 41 -10.51 14.17 -3.72
CA THR A 41 -11.47 15.24 -3.43
C THR A 41 -12.28 15.59 -4.67
N GLY A 42 -13.40 16.31 -4.48
CA GLY A 42 -14.30 16.69 -5.56
C GLY A 42 -13.66 17.60 -6.61
N CYS A 43 -12.80 18.54 -6.18
CA CYS A 43 -12.05 19.44 -7.07
C CYS A 43 -10.80 20.10 -6.42
N ALA A 44 -10.39 19.67 -5.22
CA ALA A 44 -9.29 20.28 -4.48
C ALA A 44 -7.95 19.51 -4.61
N ASP A 45 -7.91 18.46 -5.43
CA ASP A 45 -6.67 17.70 -5.61
C ASP A 45 -5.62 18.59 -6.30
N PRO A 46 -4.34 18.56 -5.85
CA PRO A 46 -3.30 19.47 -6.35
C PRO A 46 -3.07 19.44 -7.87
N TRP A 47 -3.36 18.30 -8.51
CA TRP A 47 -3.22 18.11 -9.96
C TRP A 47 -4.46 18.51 -10.76
N GLY A 48 -5.53 19.01 -10.11
CA GLY A 48 -6.64 19.71 -10.75
C GLY A 48 -7.76 18.86 -11.34
N THR A 49 -7.74 17.52 -11.16
CA THR A 49 -8.88 16.65 -11.49
C THR A 49 -9.67 16.30 -10.24
N GLY A 50 -10.87 15.74 -10.39
CA GLY A 50 -11.74 15.39 -9.28
C GLY A 50 -12.91 14.48 -9.66
N ALA A 51 -14.09 14.73 -9.10
CA ALA A 51 -15.24 13.84 -9.16
C ALA A 51 -15.78 13.59 -10.59
N ASN A 52 -15.61 14.57 -11.48
CA ASN A 52 -16.18 14.54 -12.84
C ASN A 52 -15.20 14.05 -13.91
N ASP A 53 -13.95 13.81 -13.54
CA ASP A 53 -12.92 13.37 -14.45
C ASP A 53 -12.85 11.83 -14.51
N THR A 54 -12.41 11.32 -15.66
CA THR A 54 -12.14 9.90 -15.82
C THR A 54 -10.90 9.49 -15.01
N GLU A 55 -10.80 8.19 -14.72
CA GLU A 55 -9.60 7.64 -14.07
C GLU A 55 -8.34 7.86 -14.92
N ALA A 56 -8.47 7.84 -16.26
CA ALA A 56 -7.36 8.09 -17.18
C ALA A 56 -6.88 9.54 -17.11
N GLU A 57 -7.80 10.51 -17.10
CA GLU A 57 -7.48 11.95 -16.92
C GLU A 57 -6.82 12.19 -15.57
N THR A 58 -7.40 11.65 -14.49
CA THR A 58 -6.86 11.74 -13.14
C THR A 58 -5.46 11.14 -13.04
N THR A 59 -5.27 9.94 -13.59
CA THR A 59 -3.96 9.25 -13.58
C THR A 59 -2.90 10.03 -14.35
N ASN A 60 -3.27 10.63 -15.49
CA ASN A 60 -2.34 11.42 -16.29
C ASN A 60 -1.95 12.72 -15.57
N ALA A 61 -2.93 13.47 -15.07
CA ALA A 61 -2.70 14.70 -14.33
C ALA A 61 -1.82 14.48 -13.09
N LEU A 62 -2.10 13.42 -12.31
CA LEU A 62 -1.29 13.02 -11.17
C LEU A 62 0.16 12.70 -11.56
N LYS A 63 0.37 11.91 -12.63
CA LYS A 63 1.72 11.56 -13.09
C LYS A 63 2.52 12.79 -13.52
N LEU A 64 1.87 13.75 -14.19
CA LEU A 64 2.50 15.01 -14.59
C LEU A 64 2.86 15.87 -13.37
N PHE A 65 1.96 15.95 -12.38
CA PHE A 65 2.22 16.64 -11.11
C PHE A 65 3.43 16.04 -10.38
N LEU A 66 3.45 14.72 -10.18
CA LEU A 66 4.54 14.03 -9.50
C LEU A 66 5.86 14.09 -10.28
N ALA A 67 5.81 14.05 -11.62
CA ALA A 67 7.00 14.25 -12.44
C ALA A 67 7.56 15.68 -12.33
N GLY A 68 6.70 16.70 -12.17
CA GLY A 68 7.11 18.07 -11.86
C GLY A 68 7.77 18.22 -10.48
N GLU A 69 7.52 17.26 -9.60
CA GLU A 69 8.16 17.10 -8.30
C GLU A 69 9.37 16.16 -8.33
N ASP A 70 9.89 15.80 -9.51
CA ASP A 70 11.01 14.85 -9.66
C ASP A 70 10.73 13.44 -9.07
N ILE A 71 9.46 13.04 -8.93
CA ILE A 71 9.05 11.74 -8.38
C ILE A 71 8.66 10.79 -9.53
N SER A 72 9.28 9.61 -9.56
CA SER A 72 8.98 8.58 -10.55
C SER A 72 7.92 7.60 -10.05
N VAL A 73 6.85 7.45 -10.83
CA VAL A 73 5.73 6.57 -10.50
C VAL A 73 5.84 5.23 -11.22
N PHE A 74 5.83 4.12 -10.45
CA PHE A 74 5.84 2.77 -11.01
C PHE A 74 4.44 2.30 -11.40
N LYS A 75 3.45 2.58 -10.54
CA LYS A 75 2.06 2.14 -10.72
C LYS A 75 1.10 3.15 -10.10
N VAL A 76 -0.05 3.33 -10.75
CA VAL A 76 -1.20 4.07 -10.21
C VAL A 76 -2.42 3.16 -10.27
N ASN A 77 -3.22 3.17 -9.21
CA ASN A 77 -4.49 2.47 -9.14
C ASN A 77 -5.55 3.40 -8.54
N VAL A 78 -6.76 3.41 -9.10
CA VAL A 78 -7.89 4.19 -8.57
C VAL A 78 -8.98 3.21 -8.20
N GLU A 79 -9.42 3.25 -6.95
CA GLU A 79 -10.40 2.30 -6.41
C GLU A 79 -11.47 3.05 -5.62
N ILE A 80 -12.71 2.58 -5.67
CA ILE A 80 -13.75 3.03 -4.74
C ILE A 80 -13.57 2.25 -3.44
N THR A 81 -13.18 2.94 -2.38
CA THR A 81 -12.88 2.33 -1.06
C THR A 81 -13.89 2.74 0.02
N SER A 82 -14.62 3.83 -0.21
CA SER A 82 -15.60 4.37 0.72
C SER A 82 -16.78 5.01 -0.01
N THR A 83 -17.83 5.33 0.76
CA THR A 83 -18.98 6.07 0.23
C THR A 83 -18.61 7.53 0.02
N ALA A 84 -18.97 8.09 -1.13
CA ALA A 84 -18.83 9.52 -1.40
C ALA A 84 -19.55 10.35 -0.33
N GLN A 85 -18.94 11.48 0.07
CA GLN A 85 -19.58 12.41 0.98
C GLN A 85 -20.71 13.17 0.26
N ASP A 86 -21.86 13.30 0.90
CA ASP A 86 -23.00 14.07 0.36
C ASP A 86 -22.80 15.58 0.59
N CYS A 87 -21.85 16.16 -0.15
CA CYS A 87 -21.58 17.59 -0.12
C CYS A 87 -21.00 18.12 -1.43
N PHE A 88 -21.21 19.41 -1.68
CA PHE A 88 -20.83 20.09 -2.94
C PHE A 88 -19.55 20.93 -2.83
N ALA A 89 -18.81 20.84 -1.73
CA ALA A 89 -17.55 21.57 -1.57
C ALA A 89 -16.38 20.84 -2.26
N CYS A 90 -15.38 21.57 -2.75
CA CYS A 90 -14.26 20.93 -3.47
C CYS A 90 -13.46 19.95 -2.62
N SER A 91 -13.38 20.17 -1.31
CA SER A 91 -12.67 19.29 -0.38
C SER A 91 -13.46 18.04 0.02
N CYS A 92 -14.70 17.90 -0.45
CA CYS A 92 -15.51 16.71 -0.18
C CYS A 92 -14.88 15.49 -0.84
N LEU A 93 -14.82 14.38 -0.11
CA LEU A 93 -14.26 13.13 -0.62
C LEU A 93 -15.23 12.47 -1.60
N THR A 94 -14.69 11.98 -2.71
CA THR A 94 -15.47 11.29 -3.76
C THR A 94 -15.72 9.82 -3.43
N GLY A 95 -15.09 9.30 -2.37
CA GLY A 95 -15.09 7.87 -2.03
C GLY A 95 -14.04 7.05 -2.81
N LYS A 96 -13.32 7.68 -3.74
CA LYS A 96 -12.20 7.06 -4.47
C LYS A 96 -10.88 7.27 -3.71
N THR A 97 -10.06 6.23 -3.66
CA THR A 97 -8.68 6.29 -3.20
C THR A 97 -7.75 6.04 -4.38
N ILE A 98 -6.74 6.90 -4.51
CA ILE A 98 -5.69 6.76 -5.52
C ILE A 98 -4.46 6.19 -4.81
N THR A 99 -4.01 5.01 -5.23
CA THR A 99 -2.79 4.38 -4.74
C THR A 99 -1.67 4.55 -5.75
N VAL A 100 -0.51 5.00 -5.29
CA VAL A 100 0.68 5.25 -6.11
C VAL A 100 1.83 4.43 -5.56
N ASN A 101 2.58 3.76 -6.43
CA ASN A 101 3.81 3.05 -6.06
C ASN A 101 5.00 3.89 -6.52
N VAL A 102 5.88 4.24 -5.58
CA VAL A 102 7.06 5.10 -5.79
C VAL A 102 8.32 4.47 -5.19
N ALA A 103 9.49 5.03 -5.47
CA ALA A 103 10.72 4.61 -4.79
C ALA A 103 10.65 4.92 -3.28
N GLU A 104 11.29 4.09 -2.45
CA GLU A 104 11.38 4.34 -1.00
C GLU A 104 12.00 5.71 -0.67
N SER A 105 12.94 6.18 -1.51
CA SER A 105 13.56 7.51 -1.38
C SER A 105 12.57 8.66 -1.50
N ASP A 106 11.44 8.45 -2.17
CA ASP A 106 10.48 9.50 -2.49
C ASP A 106 9.33 9.55 -1.46
N VAL A 107 9.24 8.58 -0.55
CA VAL A 107 8.15 8.47 0.45
C VAL A 107 8.03 9.71 1.31
N ALA A 108 9.15 10.22 1.85
CA ALA A 108 9.13 11.42 2.67
C ALA A 108 8.58 12.63 1.89
N LYS A 109 8.93 12.75 0.61
CA LYS A 109 8.40 13.81 -0.26
C LYS A 109 6.91 13.59 -0.57
N MET A 110 6.48 12.35 -0.77
CA MET A 110 5.05 12.02 -0.93
C MET A 110 4.24 12.44 0.31
N GLU A 111 4.76 12.19 1.52
CA GLU A 111 4.14 12.62 2.77
C GLU A 111 4.06 14.15 2.89
N GLU A 112 5.12 14.88 2.49
CA GLU A 112 5.11 16.35 2.42
C GLU A 112 4.06 16.90 1.43
N LEU A 113 3.79 16.16 0.35
CA LEU A 113 2.74 16.48 -0.63
C LEU A 113 1.32 16.09 -0.15
N GLY A 114 1.20 15.42 1.01
CA GLY A 114 -0.07 15.05 1.63
C GLY A 114 -0.56 13.63 1.30
N PHE A 115 0.27 12.80 0.69
CA PHE A 115 -0.01 11.36 0.59
C PHE A 115 0.28 10.66 1.92
N TYR A 116 -0.38 9.52 2.15
CA TYR A 116 -0.18 8.71 3.34
C TYR A 116 0.31 7.31 2.95
N LEU A 117 1.12 6.68 3.79
CA LEU A 117 1.50 5.28 3.62
C LEU A 117 0.27 4.36 3.67
N LYS A 118 0.17 3.43 2.73
CA LYS A 118 -0.95 2.48 2.61
C LYS A 118 -0.79 1.27 3.53
#